data_AF-A0A4S4C8B7-F1
#
_entry.id   AF-A0A4S4C8B7-F1
#
_cell.length_a   1.000
_cell.length_b   1.000
_cell.length_c   1.000
_cell.angle_alpha   90.00
_cell.angle_beta   90.00
_cell.angle_gamma   90.00
#
_symmetry.space_group_name_H-M   'P 1'
#
loop_
_entity.id
_entity.type
_entity.pdbx_description
1 polymer ?
#
loop_
_entity_poly.entity_id
_entity_poly.type
_entity_poly.pdbx_seq_one_letter_code
_entity_poly.pdbx_strand_id
1 'polypeptide(L)'
;MNIMGYERIKDSVTFGLEEYIDEEGLNVAQASAKMLEEEWRRVNDSLFTKTLYFVSIAIESLKYKEIADFIYFKLDGYLENTKFEEHIDKNDIEMLMKDIQICKKFIDNKGEYRIRETSDSAKSRIEYILGLKAD
;
A
#
# COMPACT_ATOMS: atom_id res chain seq x y z
N MET A 1 -4.28 2.66 -24.49
CA MET A 1 -3.16 1.96 -23.81
C MET A 1 -3.24 2.36 -22.36
N ASN A 2 -3.74 1.49 -21.47
CA ASN A 2 -3.93 1.84 -20.07
C ASN A 2 -2.55 1.91 -19.40
N ILE A 3 -2.02 3.12 -19.21
CA ILE A 3 -0.67 3.38 -18.70
C ILE A 3 -0.59 3.12 -17.18
N MET A 4 -1.72 2.86 -16.51
CA MET A 4 -1.86 2.76 -15.06
C MET A 4 -2.67 1.51 -14.65
N GLY A 5 -2.28 0.35 -15.16
CA GLY A 5 -2.91 -0.93 -14.81
C GLY A 5 -2.45 -1.47 -13.45
N TYR A 6 -3.23 -2.41 -12.92
CA TYR A 6 -2.96 -3.10 -11.65
C TYR A 6 -1.52 -3.62 -11.56
N GLU A 7 -1.07 -4.35 -12.59
CA GLU A 7 0.24 -5.04 -12.58
C GLU A 7 1.39 -4.06 -12.41
N ARG A 8 1.33 -2.91 -13.09
CA ARG A 8 2.41 -1.93 -13.02
C ARG A 8 2.59 -1.37 -11.61
N ILE A 9 1.49 -1.09 -10.91
CA ILE A 9 1.55 -0.59 -9.54
C ILE A 9 1.97 -1.71 -8.59
N LYS A 10 1.43 -2.92 -8.77
CA LYS A 10 1.79 -4.09 -7.95
C LYS A 10 3.28 -4.40 -8.05
N ASP A 11 3.82 -4.44 -9.26
CA ASP A 11 5.25 -4.65 -9.52
C ASP A 11 6.08 -3.53 -8.91
N SER A 12 5.68 -2.27 -9.11
CA SER A 12 6.38 -1.11 -8.54
C SER A 12 6.47 -1.18 -7.02
N VAL A 13 5.39 -1.57 -6.34
CA VAL A 13 5.39 -1.72 -4.89
C VAL A 13 6.25 -2.89 -4.45
N THR A 14 6.12 -4.04 -5.12
CA THR A 14 6.85 -5.27 -4.79
C THR A 14 8.34 -5.05 -4.92
N PHE A 15 8.82 -4.66 -6.10
CA PHE A 15 10.25 -4.45 -6.34
C PHE A 15 10.81 -3.30 -5.50
N GLY A 16 10.09 -2.19 -5.37
CA GLY A 16 10.59 -1.05 -4.61
C GLY A 16 10.68 -1.34 -3.10
N LEU A 17 9.73 -2.08 -2.51
CA LEU A 17 9.85 -2.50 -1.11
C LEU A 17 10.98 -3.50 -0.90
N GLU A 18 11.13 -4.48 -1.80
CA GLU A 18 12.23 -5.45 -1.75
C GLU A 18 13.59 -4.73 -1.84
N GLU A 19 13.76 -3.81 -2.80
CA GLU A 19 14.99 -3.01 -2.96
C GLU A 19 15.28 -2.18 -1.70
N TYR A 20 14.30 -1.44 -1.17
CA TYR A 20 14.48 -0.63 0.03
C TYR A 20 14.85 -1.45 1.26
N ILE A 21 14.28 -2.64 1.43
CA ILE A 21 14.51 -3.46 2.61
C ILE A 21 15.81 -4.25 2.48
N ASP A 22 16.00 -4.95 1.37
CA ASP A 22 17.07 -5.93 1.19
C ASP A 22 18.38 -5.28 0.70
N GLU A 23 18.31 -4.22 -0.10
CA GLU A 23 19.49 -3.53 -0.64
C GLU A 23 19.85 -2.25 0.14
N GLU A 24 18.86 -1.42 0.48
CA GLU A 24 19.11 -0.19 1.25
C GLU A 24 19.11 -0.40 2.78
N GLY A 25 18.68 -1.57 3.26
CA GLY A 25 18.65 -1.91 4.69
C GLY A 25 17.60 -1.14 5.50
N LEU A 26 16.58 -0.59 4.84
CA LEU A 26 15.47 0.08 5.52
C LEU A 26 14.58 -0.94 6.22
N ASN A 27 14.00 -0.56 7.36
CA ASN A 27 12.93 -1.38 7.93
C ASN A 27 11.61 -1.18 7.17
N VAL A 28 10.66 -2.11 7.35
CA VAL A 28 9.35 -2.09 6.68
C VAL A 28 8.64 -0.75 6.78
N ALA A 29 8.71 -0.07 7.92
CA ALA A 29 8.04 1.21 8.10
C ALA A 29 8.72 2.35 7.32
N GLN A 30 10.06 2.36 7.27
CA GLN A 30 10.83 3.30 6.47
C GLN A 30 10.61 3.06 4.96
N ALA A 31 10.69 1.80 4.52
CA ALA A 31 10.46 1.41 3.13
C ALA A 31 9.03 1.77 2.68
N SER A 32 8.03 1.47 3.50
CA SER A 32 6.63 1.84 3.24
C SER A 32 6.44 3.36 3.15
N ALA A 33 7.10 4.11 4.03
CA ALA A 33 7.02 5.57 4.01
C ALA A 33 7.67 6.16 2.75
N LYS A 34 8.85 5.65 2.38
CA LYS A 34 9.56 6.04 1.16
C LYS A 34 8.76 5.72 -0.09
N MET A 35 8.15 4.53 -0.17
CA MET A 35 7.26 4.14 -1.26
C MET A 35 6.09 5.13 -1.43
N LEU A 36 5.39 5.48 -0.35
CA LEU A 36 4.29 6.45 -0.40
C LEU A 36 4.79 7.87 -0.74
N GLU A 37 5.98 8.25 -0.31
CA GLU A 37 6.57 9.56 -0.57
C GLU A 37 7.04 9.72 -2.02
N GLU A 38 7.66 8.71 -2.62
CA GLU A 38 8.13 8.77 -4.00
C GLU A 38 6.96 8.68 -4.99
N GLU A 39 5.97 7.85 -4.68
CA GLU A 39 4.83 7.56 -5.56
C GLU A 39 3.58 8.39 -5.24
N TRP A 40 3.70 9.43 -4.40
CA TRP A 40 2.55 10.17 -3.84
C TRP A 40 1.53 10.65 -4.87
N ARG A 41 1.98 11.10 -6.04
CA ARG A 41 1.09 11.56 -7.11
C ARG A 41 0.20 10.41 -7.61
N ARG A 42 0.80 9.23 -7.80
CA ARG A 42 0.07 8.04 -8.26
C ARG A 42 -0.82 7.48 -7.15
N VAL A 43 -0.32 7.46 -5.92
CA VAL A 43 -1.09 7.07 -4.73
C VAL A 43 -2.36 7.91 -4.59
N ASN A 44 -2.32 9.19 -4.93
CA ASN A 44 -3.44 10.11 -4.78
C ASN A 44 -4.29 10.31 -6.05
N ASP A 45 -4.00 9.58 -7.12
CA ASP A 45 -4.70 9.72 -8.42
C ASP A 45 -6.18 9.29 -8.34
N SER A 46 -6.47 8.15 -7.70
CA SER A 46 -7.84 7.62 -7.57
C SER A 46 -8.00 6.78 -6.30
N LEU A 47 -9.24 6.43 -5.96
CA LEU A 47 -9.53 5.45 -4.91
C LEU A 47 -8.93 4.09 -5.26
N PHE A 48 -8.98 3.71 -6.54
CA PHE A 48 -8.38 2.47 -7.04
C PHE A 48 -6.87 2.41 -6.76
N THR A 49 -6.10 3.41 -7.21
CA THR A 49 -4.64 3.40 -7.03
C THR A 49 -4.28 3.45 -5.56
N LYS A 50 -4.94 4.32 -4.78
CA LYS A 50 -4.71 4.42 -3.33
C LYS A 50 -4.93 3.10 -2.61
N THR A 51 -6.04 2.41 -2.92
CA THR A 51 -6.36 1.10 -2.35
C THR A 51 -5.29 0.07 -2.75
N LEU A 52 -4.89 0.05 -4.03
CA LEU A 52 -3.88 -0.88 -4.54
C LEU A 52 -2.51 -0.68 -3.87
N TYR A 53 -2.06 0.56 -3.68
CA TYR A 53 -0.82 0.84 -2.95
C TYR A 53 -0.89 0.34 -1.51
N PHE A 54 -1.94 0.67 -0.75
CA PHE A 54 -2.04 0.26 0.66
C PHE A 54 -2.15 -1.25 0.83
N VAL A 55 -2.96 -1.92 0.00
CA VAL A 55 -3.12 -3.38 0.04
C VAL A 55 -1.81 -4.07 -0.37
N SER A 56 -1.15 -3.58 -1.43
CA SER A 56 0.12 -4.16 -1.88
C SER A 56 1.21 -3.98 -0.85
N ILE A 57 1.37 -2.77 -0.30
CA ILE A 57 2.36 -2.50 0.76
C ILE A 57 2.10 -3.41 1.96
N ALA A 58 0.85 -3.59 2.38
CA ALA A 58 0.51 -4.47 3.48
C ALA A 58 0.89 -5.93 3.20
N ILE A 59 0.50 -6.48 2.05
CA ILE A 59 0.84 -7.87 1.66
C ILE A 59 2.36 -8.07 1.64
N GLU A 60 3.09 -7.15 1.00
CA GLU A 60 4.55 -7.24 0.86
C GLU A 60 5.26 -7.11 2.21
N SER A 61 4.83 -6.16 3.05
CA SER A 61 5.34 -5.99 4.41
C SER A 61 5.20 -7.27 5.24
N LEU A 62 4.07 -7.96 5.11
CA LEU A 62 3.77 -9.16 5.89
C LEU A 62 4.69 -10.34 5.55
N LYS A 63 5.33 -10.37 4.36
CA LYS A 63 6.40 -11.34 4.04
C LYS A 63 7.60 -11.21 4.99
N TYR A 64 7.87 -9.99 5.46
CA TYR A 64 8.91 -9.68 6.44
C TYR A 64 8.43 -9.81 7.90
N LYS A 65 7.21 -10.32 8.13
CA LYS A 65 6.57 -10.44 9.46
C LYS A 65 6.45 -9.11 10.20
N GLU A 66 6.36 -8.01 9.47
CA GLU A 66 6.13 -6.68 10.02
C GLU A 66 5.08 -5.93 9.21
N ILE A 67 4.46 -4.93 9.81
CA ILE A 67 3.65 -3.95 9.11
C ILE A 67 3.82 -2.60 9.80
N ALA A 68 3.90 -1.53 9.03
CA ALA A 68 3.98 -0.18 9.59
C ALA A 68 2.64 0.20 10.24
N ASP A 69 2.69 0.85 11.41
CA ASP A 69 1.49 1.27 12.13
C ASP A 69 0.54 2.16 11.30
N PHE A 70 1.09 3.10 10.54
CA PHE A 70 0.31 3.99 9.67
C PHE A 70 -0.35 3.27 8.48
N ILE A 71 0.23 2.16 8.00
CA ILE A 71 -0.41 1.29 7.01
C ILE A 71 -1.54 0.55 7.72
N TYR A 72 -1.23 -0.15 8.81
CA TYR A 72 -2.16 -0.98 9.57
C TYR A 72 -3.43 -0.21 9.96
N PHE A 73 -3.29 0.97 10.57
CA PHE A 73 -4.44 1.76 11.05
C PHE A 73 -5.32 2.34 9.94
N LYS A 74 -4.81 2.49 8.71
CA LYS A 74 -5.59 2.97 7.56
C LYS A 74 -6.13 1.82 6.70
N LEU A 75 -5.60 0.62 6.88
CA LEU A 75 -5.87 -0.53 6.01
C LEU A 75 -7.34 -0.95 6.02
N ASP A 76 -8.01 -0.92 7.18
CA ASP A 76 -9.44 -1.27 7.29
C ASP A 76 -10.32 -0.45 6.33
N GLY A 77 -10.04 0.84 6.18
CA GLY A 77 -10.78 1.71 5.25
C GLY A 77 -10.63 1.29 3.79
N TYR A 78 -9.47 0.74 3.42
CA TYR A 78 -9.20 0.28 2.05
C TYR A 78 -9.69 -1.15 1.80
N LEU A 79 -9.68 -2.00 2.83
CA LEU A 79 -10.14 -3.38 2.74
C LEU A 79 -11.67 -3.52 2.61
N GLU A 80 -12.43 -2.48 2.97
CA GLU A 80 -13.88 -2.42 2.81
C GLU A 80 -14.31 -1.79 1.46
N ASN A 81 -13.37 -1.33 0.63
CA ASN A 81 -13.71 -0.82 -0.70
C ASN A 81 -14.20 -1.95 -1.61
N THR A 82 -15.39 -1.76 -2.15
CA THR A 82 -16.05 -2.72 -3.07
C THR A 82 -16.43 -2.09 -4.41
N LYS A 83 -16.22 -0.79 -4.56
CA LYS A 83 -16.54 -0.02 -5.76
C LYS A 83 -15.40 0.94 -6.07
N PHE A 84 -15.06 1.01 -7.34
CA PHE A 84 -14.02 1.88 -7.89
C PHE A 84 -14.60 2.66 -9.06
N GLU A 85 -13.82 3.61 -9.56
CA GLU A 85 -14.21 4.51 -10.64
C GLU A 85 -14.53 3.74 -11.93
N GLU A 86 -15.59 4.15 -12.65
CA GLU A 86 -16.12 3.43 -13.82
C GLU A 86 -15.13 3.30 -14.99
N HIS A 87 -14.12 4.16 -15.04
CA HIS A 87 -13.12 4.18 -16.10
C HIS A 87 -11.96 3.20 -15.87
N ILE A 88 -11.89 2.57 -14.68
CA ILE A 88 -10.88 1.56 -14.38
C ILE A 88 -11.26 0.24 -15.05
N ASP A 89 -10.26 -0.46 -15.59
CA ASP A 89 -10.47 -1.75 -16.25
C ASP A 89 -11.06 -2.77 -15.26
N LYS A 90 -12.07 -3.52 -15.72
CA LYS A 90 -12.76 -4.50 -14.86
C LYS A 90 -11.81 -5.59 -14.36
N ASN A 91 -10.85 -6.03 -15.17
CA ASN A 91 -9.90 -7.05 -14.76
C ASN A 91 -8.97 -6.51 -13.67
N ASP A 92 -8.51 -5.26 -13.79
CA ASP A 92 -7.70 -4.59 -12.76
C ASP A 92 -8.45 -4.54 -11.40
N ILE A 93 -9.76 -4.22 -11.44
CA ILE A 93 -10.62 -4.28 -10.25
C ILE A 93 -10.71 -5.70 -9.70
N GLU A 94 -10.99 -6.70 -10.53
CA GLU A 94 -11.10 -8.10 -10.10
C GLU A 94 -9.80 -8.61 -9.46
N MET A 95 -8.64 -8.19 -9.95
CA MET A 95 -7.33 -8.51 -9.37
C MET A 95 -7.14 -7.84 -8.00
N LEU A 96 -7.43 -6.54 -7.89
CA LEU A 96 -7.38 -5.83 -6.61
C LEU A 96 -8.32 -6.44 -5.57
N MET A 97 -9.53 -6.85 -5.98
CA MET A 97 -10.48 -7.51 -5.08
C MET A 97 -9.93 -8.84 -4.54
N LYS A 98 -9.19 -9.61 -5.34
CA LYS A 98 -8.51 -10.83 -4.86
C LYS A 98 -7.42 -10.49 -3.84
N ASP A 99 -6.62 -9.47 -4.11
CA ASP A 99 -5.57 -9.00 -3.21
C ASP A 99 -6.15 -8.49 -1.88
N ILE A 100 -7.28 -7.79 -1.89
CA ILE A 100 -8.01 -7.41 -0.67
C ILE A 100 -8.37 -8.65 0.16
N GLN A 101 -8.89 -9.71 -0.47
CA GLN A 101 -9.24 -10.95 0.25
C GLN A 101 -8.01 -11.67 0.80
N ILE A 102 -6.90 -11.65 0.08
CA ILE A 102 -5.62 -12.20 0.55
C ILE A 102 -5.12 -11.39 1.75
N CYS A 103 -5.13 -10.06 1.64
CA CYS A 103 -4.68 -9.16 2.70
C CYS A 103 -5.52 -9.34 3.97
N LYS A 104 -6.86 -9.41 3.87
CA LYS A 104 -7.75 -9.71 5.01
C LYS A 104 -7.30 -10.97 5.76
N LYS A 105 -7.07 -12.07 5.03
CA LYS A 105 -6.61 -13.34 5.63
C LYS A 105 -5.27 -13.19 6.35
N PHE A 106 -4.31 -12.47 5.79
CA PHE A 106 -3.02 -12.26 6.44
C PHE A 106 -3.13 -11.39 7.70
N ILE A 107 -3.96 -10.33 7.66
CA ILE A 107 -4.16 -9.45 8.81
C ILE A 107 -4.89 -10.16 9.95
N ASP A 108 -5.84 -11.05 9.63
CA ASP A 108 -6.60 -11.85 10.60
C ASP A 108 -5.74 -12.85 11.37
N ASN A 109 -4.59 -13.26 10.82
CA ASN A 109 -3.59 -14.11 11.50
C ASN A 109 -2.78 -13.32 12.53
N LYS A 110 -3.47 -12.73 13.51
CA LYS A 110 -2.88 -11.92 14.59
C LYS A 110 -1.89 -12.78 15.39
N GLY A 111 -0.62 -12.41 15.34
CA GLY A 111 0.49 -13.12 16.01
C GLY A 111 1.60 -13.57 15.06
N GLU A 112 1.38 -13.58 13.75
CA GLU A 112 2.41 -13.93 12.76
C GLU A 112 3.27 -12.73 12.32
N TYR A 113 2.86 -11.52 12.68
CA TYR A 113 3.56 -10.28 12.37
C TYR A 113 3.54 -9.31 13.56
N ARG A 114 4.47 -8.35 13.56
CA ARG A 114 4.48 -7.23 14.50
C ARG A 114 4.08 -5.92 13.81
N ILE A 115 3.37 -5.08 14.54
CA ILE A 115 3.14 -3.69 14.12
C ILE A 115 4.36 -2.89 14.56
N ARG A 116 5.04 -2.27 13.59
CA ARG A 116 6.20 -1.41 13.82
C ARG A 116 5.73 0.02 13.98
N GLU A 117 5.93 0.56 15.18
CA GLU A 117 5.59 1.96 15.44
C GLU A 117 6.54 2.91 14.70
N THR A 118 5.96 4.00 14.22
CA THR A 118 6.70 5.13 13.63
C THR A 118 6.61 6.37 14.52
N SER A 119 7.59 7.26 14.39
CA SER A 119 7.58 8.54 15.11
C SER A 119 6.39 9.40 14.67
N ASP A 120 5.93 10.28 15.56
CA ASP A 120 4.86 11.23 15.25
C ASP A 120 5.20 12.10 14.04
N SER A 121 6.47 12.49 13.90
CA SER A 121 6.95 13.25 12.74
C SER A 121 6.78 12.49 11.41
N ALA A 122 7.05 11.19 11.41
CA ALA A 122 6.86 10.34 10.23
C ALA A 122 5.38 10.16 9.91
N LYS A 123 4.54 9.93 10.93
CA LYS A 123 3.08 9.85 10.77
C LYS A 123 2.51 11.13 10.16
N SER A 124 2.85 12.29 10.71
CA SER A 124 2.42 13.59 10.19
C SER A 124 2.88 13.83 8.75
N ARG A 125 4.10 13.38 8.40
CA ARG A 125 4.60 13.46 7.02
C ARG A 125 3.77 12.60 6.06
N ILE A 126 3.45 11.37 6.45
CA ILE A 126 2.59 10.49 5.65
C ILE A 126 1.18 11.05 5.52
N GLU A 127 0.58 11.54 6.61
CA GLU A 127 -0.75 12.16 6.54
C GLU A 127 -0.79 13.38 5.62
N TYR A 128 0.25 14.21 5.67
CA TYR A 128 0.41 15.32 4.74
C TYR A 128 0.47 14.83 3.28
N ILE A 129 1.32 13.84 2.99
CA ILE A 129 1.49 13.28 1.64
C ILE A 129 0.16 12.72 1.11
N LEU A 130 -0.58 11.97 1.92
CA LEU A 130 -1.86 11.36 1.54
C LEU A 130 -2.98 12.40 1.32
N GLY A 131 -2.82 13.60 1.86
CA GLY A 131 -3.74 14.73 1.69
C GLY A 131 -3.40 15.65 0.51
N LEU A 132 -2.26 15.44 -0.17
CA LEU A 132 -1.90 16.21 -1.36
C LEU A 132 -2.87 15.90 -2.50
N LYS A 133 -3.24 16.94 -3.24
CA LYS A 133 -3.97 16.79 -4.50
C LYS A 133 -2.97 16.46 -5.61
N ALA A 134 -3.23 15.39 -6.35
CA ALA A 134 -2.60 15.17 -7.64
C ALA A 134 -3.27 16.15 -8.62
N ASP A 135 -2.63 17.29 -8.86
CA ASP A 135 -3.05 18.25 -9.89
C ASP A 135 -2.72 17.73 -11.31
#